data_AF-A0AAT9S4L7-F1
#
_entry.id   AF-A0AAT9S4L7-F1
#
_cell.length_a   1.000
_cell.length_b   1.000
_cell.length_c   1.000
_cell.angle_alpha   90.00
_cell.angle_beta   90.00
_cell.angle_gamma   90.00
#
_symmetry.space_group_name_H-M   'P 1'
#
loop_
_entity.id
_entity.type
_entity.pdbx_description
1 polymer ?
#
loop_
_entity_poly.entity_id
_entity_poly.type
_entity_poly.pdbx_seq_one_letter_code
_entity_poly.pdbx_strand_id
1 'polypeptide(L)'
;MVDAVEFRVGDVLSVACPYTATRVERGLTWDHLAVRWPWWEIDTGSESAHWNGIVALGVGSGGHVSPDVERELFRTDPPPEQLKEGDVCRVGVPPTVVHVTAVDHHDPPRALELDRLR
;
A
#
# COMPACT_ATOMS: atom_id res chain seq x y z
N MET A 1 -13.33 22.65 -5.72
CA MET A 1 -13.82 22.21 -4.41
C MET A 1 -14.33 20.81 -4.65
N VAL A 2 -13.57 19.79 -4.28
CA VAL A 2 -14.11 18.42 -4.28
C VAL A 2 -14.97 18.37 -3.02
N ASP A 3 -16.28 18.15 -3.18
CA ASP A 3 -17.12 17.80 -2.04
C ASP A 3 -16.46 16.62 -1.34
N ALA A 4 -16.36 16.68 -0.01
CA ALA A 4 -15.87 15.55 0.76
C ALA A 4 -16.86 14.39 0.53
N VAL A 5 -16.45 13.40 -0.23
CA VAL A 5 -17.24 12.18 -0.43
C VAL A 5 -17.28 11.47 0.93
N GLU A 6 -18.46 11.47 1.55
CA GLU A 6 -18.71 10.67 2.75
C GLU A 6 -18.96 9.22 2.33
N PHE A 7 -18.16 8.29 2.85
CA PHE A 7 -18.36 6.85 2.66
C PHE A 7 -19.26 6.27 3.74
N ARG A 8 -20.04 5.25 3.39
CA ARG A 8 -20.93 4.53 4.31
C ARG A 8 -20.71 3.04 4.21
N VAL A 9 -20.92 2.33 5.33
CA VAL A 9 -20.89 0.86 5.34
C VAL A 9 -21.93 0.31 4.37
N GLY A 10 -21.50 -0.62 3.52
CA GLY A 10 -22.31 -1.18 2.44
C GLY A 10 -22.12 -0.50 1.08
N ASP A 11 -21.43 0.64 1.00
CA ASP A 11 -21.10 1.26 -0.28
C ASP A 11 -20.22 0.34 -1.13
N VAL A 12 -20.46 0.38 -2.44
CA VAL A 12 -19.66 -0.33 -3.46
C VAL A 12 -18.82 0.69 -4.19
N LEU A 13 -17.50 0.52 -4.14
CA LEU A 13 -16.53 1.44 -4.75
C LEU A 13 -15.74 0.74 -5.86
N SER A 14 -15.30 1.53 -6.84
CA SER A 14 -14.27 1.12 -7.78
C SER A 14 -12.96 1.82 -7.41
N VAL A 15 -11.93 1.04 -7.14
CA VAL A 15 -10.59 1.53 -6.80
C VAL A 15 -9.59 1.10 -7.87
N ALA A 16 -8.65 1.99 -8.18
CA ALA A 16 -7.55 1.72 -9.10
C ALA A 16 -6.37 2.63 -8.78
N CYS A 17 -5.16 2.15 -9.07
CA CYS A 17 -3.93 2.91 -8.99
C CYS A 17 -3.06 2.56 -10.21
N PRO A 18 -2.56 3.55 -10.98
CA PRO A 18 -1.70 3.29 -12.12
C PRO A 18 -0.48 2.46 -11.75
N TYR A 19 -0.14 1.53 -12.64
CA TYR A 19 1.07 0.73 -12.52
C TYR A 19 2.32 1.62 -12.61
N THR A 20 3.02 1.73 -11.48
CA THR A 20 4.19 2.58 -11.30
C THR A 20 5.45 1.72 -11.23
N ALA A 21 6.48 2.09 -11.98
CA ALA A 21 7.72 1.33 -12.06
C ALA A 21 8.46 1.32 -10.71
N THR A 22 9.01 0.17 -10.35
CA THR A 22 9.83 -0.02 -9.15
C THR A 22 10.80 -1.19 -9.32
N ARG A 23 11.59 -1.48 -8.28
CA ARG A 23 12.53 -2.59 -8.21
C ARG A 23 12.10 -3.63 -7.18
N VAL A 24 12.32 -4.90 -7.51
CA VAL A 24 12.18 -6.01 -6.58
C VAL A 24 13.41 -6.05 -5.67
N GLU A 25 13.18 -5.89 -4.37
CA GLU A 25 14.22 -5.95 -3.32
C GLU A 25 14.41 -7.38 -2.81
N ARG A 26 13.39 -8.23 -2.92
CA ARG A 26 13.48 -9.67 -2.66
C ARG A 26 12.44 -10.40 -3.50
N GLY A 27 12.87 -11.44 -4.20
CA GLY A 27 11.98 -12.33 -4.94
C GLY A 27 10.97 -13.06 -4.05
N LEU A 28 9.98 -13.70 -4.67
CA LEU A 28 8.89 -14.38 -3.99
C LEU A 28 9.40 -15.40 -2.95
N THR A 29 9.09 -15.16 -1.68
CA THR A 29 9.47 -16.01 -0.55
C THR A 29 8.34 -16.00 0.47
N TRP A 30 7.88 -17.18 0.91
CA TRP A 30 6.82 -17.34 1.91
C TRP A 30 5.55 -16.56 1.55
N ASP A 31 5.12 -16.66 0.29
CA ASP A 31 3.97 -15.94 -0.29
C ASP A 31 4.07 -14.41 -0.25
N HIS A 32 5.28 -13.87 -0.13
CA HIS A 32 5.52 -12.43 -0.18
C HIS A 32 6.59 -12.08 -1.21
N LEU A 33 6.34 -11.00 -1.96
CA LEU A 33 7.31 -10.37 -2.84
C LEU A 33 7.68 -9.01 -2.24
N ALA A 34 8.97 -8.73 -2.04
CA ALA A 34 9.40 -7.45 -1.48
C ALA A 34 9.82 -6.48 -2.59
N VAL A 35 9.25 -5.29 -2.59
CA VAL A 35 9.52 -4.24 -3.58
C VAL A 35 9.92 -2.94 -2.90
N ARG A 36 10.73 -2.14 -3.59
CA ARG A 36 10.91 -0.74 -3.24
C ARG A 36 9.57 -0.04 -3.40
N TRP A 37 9.11 0.72 -2.41
CA TRP A 37 7.83 1.40 -2.53
C TRP A 37 7.97 2.66 -3.41
N PRO A 38 7.16 2.81 -4.47
CA PRO A 38 7.37 3.89 -5.43
C PRO A 38 6.74 5.24 -5.03
N TRP A 39 5.85 5.26 -4.03
CA TRP A 39 5.09 6.48 -3.69
C TRP A 39 5.56 7.22 -2.45
N TRP A 40 6.27 6.56 -1.53
CA TRP A 40 6.74 7.20 -0.30
C TRP A 40 8.26 7.21 -0.25
N GLU A 41 8.80 8.37 0.13
CA GLU A 41 10.21 8.50 0.46
C GLU A 41 10.45 8.04 1.91
N ILE A 42 11.68 7.63 2.19
CA ILE A 42 12.09 7.32 3.55
C ILE A 42 12.10 8.63 4.34
N ASP A 43 11.32 8.72 5.40
CA ASP A 43 11.41 9.83 6.34
C ASP A 43 12.69 9.69 7.17
N THR A 44 13.72 10.45 6.79
CA THR A 44 14.99 10.50 7.51
C THR A 44 14.92 11.31 8.81
N GLY A 45 13.82 12.05 9.05
CA GLY A 45 13.63 12.90 10.22
C GLY A 45 12.99 12.20 11.42
N SER A 46 12.50 10.97 11.26
CA SER A 46 11.89 10.22 12.35
C SER A 46 12.96 9.67 13.31
N GLU A 47 12.93 10.05 14.59
CA GLU A 47 13.90 9.56 15.59
C GLU A 47 13.59 8.14 16.13
N SER A 48 12.38 7.64 15.90
CA SER A 48 11.87 6.42 16.56
C SER A 48 11.49 5.28 15.61
N ALA A 49 11.18 5.56 14.34
CA ALA A 49 10.71 4.57 13.39
C ALA A 49 11.28 4.80 11.99
N HIS A 50 12.44 4.22 11.71
CA HIS A 50 13.06 4.29 10.38
C HIS A 50 12.47 3.23 9.46
N TRP A 51 11.42 3.57 8.72
CA TRP A 51 10.94 2.72 7.65
C TRP A 51 11.97 2.65 6.52
N ASN A 52 12.31 1.44 6.07
CA ASN A 52 13.38 1.21 5.08
C ASN A 52 12.94 1.45 3.62
N GLY A 53 11.69 1.84 3.39
CA GLY A 53 11.14 2.08 2.05
C GLY A 53 10.80 0.81 1.27
N ILE A 54 10.77 -0.35 1.93
CA ILE A 54 10.45 -1.65 1.33
C ILE A 54 9.07 -2.09 1.82
N VAL A 55 8.26 -2.62 0.91
CA VAL A 55 6.95 -3.22 1.21
C VAL A 55 6.96 -4.67 0.76
N ALA A 56 6.49 -5.56 1.65
CA ALA A 56 6.24 -6.95 1.33
C ALA A 56 4.78 -7.09 0.84
N LEU A 57 4.61 -7.38 -0.44
CA LEU A 57 3.31 -7.60 -1.05
C LEU A 57 2.90 -9.06 -0.89
N GLY A 58 1.72 -9.29 -0.33
CA GLY A 58 1.13 -10.61 -0.24
C GLY A 58 0.77 -11.17 -1.62
N VAL A 59 1.19 -12.40 -1.92
CA VAL A 59 0.88 -13.10 -3.16
C VAL A 59 -0.06 -14.25 -2.84
N GLY A 60 -1.30 -14.18 -3.31
CA GLY A 60 -2.25 -15.28 -3.15
C GLY A 60 -1.83 -16.47 -4.01
N SER A 61 -1.02 -17.38 -3.46
CA SER A 61 -0.56 -18.57 -4.16
C SER A 61 -1.33 -19.81 -3.68
N GLY A 62 -1.87 -20.60 -4.62
CA GLY A 62 -2.14 -22.01 -4.37
C GLY A 62 -3.28 -22.37 -3.40
N GLY A 63 -4.38 -21.63 -3.36
CA GLY A 63 -5.64 -22.09 -2.77
C GLY A 63 -5.80 -21.95 -1.25
N HIS A 64 -4.75 -21.49 -0.54
CA HIS A 64 -4.87 -21.00 0.83
C HIS A 64 -4.25 -19.61 0.91
N VAL A 65 -5.11 -18.61 1.03
CA VAL A 65 -4.71 -17.21 1.14
C VAL A 65 -4.85 -16.85 2.62
N SER A 66 -3.76 -16.39 3.26
CA SER A 66 -3.89 -15.89 4.63
C SER A 66 -4.81 -14.66 4.63
N PRO A 67 -5.53 -14.35 5.73
CA PRO A 67 -6.46 -13.22 5.78
C PRO A 67 -5.82 -11.87 5.44
N ASP A 68 -4.51 -11.74 5.65
CA ASP A 68 -3.72 -10.56 5.32
C ASP A 68 -3.46 -10.45 3.81
N VAL A 69 -3.20 -11.58 3.14
CA VAL A 69 -3.00 -11.64 1.67
C VAL A 69 -4.34 -11.50 0.93
N GLU A 70 -5.47 -11.93 1.52
CA GLU A 70 -6.80 -11.74 0.92
C GLU A 70 -7.18 -10.26 0.76
N ARG A 71 -6.63 -9.39 1.61
CA ARG A 71 -6.87 -7.95 1.60
C ARG A 71 -5.91 -7.16 0.72
N GLU A 72 -4.88 -7.82 0.18
CA GLU A 72 -3.88 -7.16 -0.66
C GLU A 72 -4.51 -6.73 -1.99
N LEU A 73 -4.55 -5.43 -2.25
CA LEU A 73 -5.06 -4.83 -3.50
C LEU A 73 -3.96 -4.64 -4.54
N PHE A 74 -2.71 -4.50 -4.10
CA PHE A 74 -1.61 -4.23 -5.00
C PHE A 74 -1.23 -5.47 -5.79
N ARG A 75 -0.94 -5.28 -7.06
CA ARG A 75 -0.51 -6.31 -8.00
C ARG A 75 0.76 -5.86 -8.69
N THR A 76 1.57 -6.84 -9.09
CA THR A 76 2.76 -6.59 -9.89
C THR A 76 2.54 -6.93 -11.36
N ASP A 77 3.27 -6.25 -12.22
CA ASP A 77 3.44 -6.59 -13.63
C ASP A 77 4.94 -6.52 -13.98
N PRO A 78 5.60 -7.64 -14.36
CA PRO A 78 5.08 -9.01 -14.46
C PRO A 78 4.53 -9.61 -13.13
N PRO A 79 3.77 -10.72 -13.18
CA PRO A 79 3.23 -11.33 -11.97
C PRO A 79 4.35 -11.91 -11.06
N PRO A 80 4.11 -12.05 -9.75
CA PRO A 80 5.17 -12.30 -8.77
C PRO A 80 6.03 -13.55 -9.01
N GLU A 81 5.43 -14.62 -9.54
CA GLU A 81 6.11 -15.87 -9.87
C GLU A 81 7.16 -15.74 -10.99
N GLN A 82 7.14 -14.64 -11.74
CA GLN A 82 8.11 -14.33 -12.81
C GLN A 82 9.21 -13.37 -12.34
N LEU A 83 9.11 -12.85 -11.12
CA LEU A 83 9.98 -11.80 -10.59
C LEU A 83 11.08 -12.35 -9.68
N LYS A 84 12.28 -11.80 -9.83
CA LYS A 84 13.46 -12.09 -9.00
C LYS A 84 14.01 -10.80 -8.39
N GLU A 85 14.82 -10.97 -7.36
CA GLU A 85 15.56 -9.86 -6.76
C GLU A 85 16.37 -9.09 -7.81
N GLY A 86 16.26 -7.76 -7.76
CA GLY A 86 16.90 -6.83 -8.70
C GLY A 86 16.08 -6.49 -9.94
N ASP A 87 15.04 -7.27 -10.27
CA ASP A 87 14.20 -7.02 -11.45
C ASP A 87 13.46 -5.68 -11.34
N VAL A 88 13.25 -5.05 -12.50
CA VAL A 88 12.33 -3.91 -12.62
C VAL A 88 10.94 -4.46 -12.89
N CYS A 89 9.97 -4.05 -12.08
CA CYS A 89 8.56 -4.38 -12.26
C CYS A 89 7.71 -3.12 -12.15
N ARG A 90 6.40 -3.27 -12.29
CA ARG A 90 5.43 -2.22 -11.99
C ARG A 90 4.48 -2.68 -10.89
N VAL A 91 4.12 -1.78 -9.98
CA VAL A 91 3.15 -2.04 -8.91
C VAL A 91 1.96 -1.09 -9.10
N GLY A 92 0.75 -1.61 -8.95
CA GLY A 92 -0.48 -0.81 -9.04
C GLY A 92 -1.68 -1.56 -8.50
N VAL A 93 -2.84 -0.94 -8.58
CA VAL A 93 -4.13 -1.58 -8.27
C VAL A 93 -4.93 -1.61 -9.57
N PRO A 94 -5.18 -2.79 -10.17
CA PRO A 94 -6.06 -2.87 -11.33
C PRO A 94 -7.48 -2.40 -10.93
N PRO A 95 -8.34 -2.01 -11.88
CA PRO A 95 -9.72 -1.69 -11.59
C PRO A 95 -10.39 -2.80 -10.75
N THR A 96 -10.68 -2.50 -9.50
CA THR A 96 -11.13 -3.48 -8.49
C THR A 96 -12.39 -2.96 -7.82
N VAL A 97 -13.41 -3.82 -7.68
CA VAL A 97 -14.64 -3.51 -6.95
C VAL A 97 -14.46 -3.92 -5.50
N VAL A 98 -14.72 -3.00 -4.57
CA VAL A 98 -14.62 -3.24 -3.12
C VAL A 98 -15.91 -2.82 -2.42
N HIS A 99 -16.15 -3.41 -1.24
CA HIS A 99 -17.27 -3.03 -0.36
C HIS A 99 -16.72 -2.34 0.89
N VAL A 100 -17.35 -1.24 1.29
CA VAL A 100 -17.02 -0.56 2.54
C VAL A 100 -17.57 -1.38 3.71
N THR A 101 -16.70 -1.93 4.54
CA THR A 101 -17.08 -2.75 5.71
C THR A 101 -17.06 -1.98 7.02
N ALA A 102 -16.28 -0.90 7.10
CA ALA A 102 -16.15 -0.02 8.26
C ALA A 102 -15.70 1.38 7.80
N VAL A 103 -16.01 2.40 8.60
CA VAL A 103 -15.58 3.79 8.37
C VAL A 103 -15.15 4.37 9.72
N ASP A 104 -13.87 4.68 9.83
CA ASP A 104 -13.27 5.29 11.02
C ASP A 104 -12.97 6.77 10.77
N HIS A 105 -13.37 7.63 11.70
CA HIS A 105 -13.12 9.06 11.65
C HIS A 105 -12.02 9.42 12.64
N HIS A 106 -10.99 10.08 12.15
CA HIS A 106 -9.89 10.57 12.98
C HIS A 106 -9.86 12.10 12.94
N ASP A 107 -9.81 12.73 14.11
CA ASP A 107 -9.54 14.15 14.19
C ASP A 107 -8.14 14.42 13.61
N PRO A 108 -7.94 15.53 12.86
CA PRO A 108 -6.63 15.89 12.39
C PRO A 108 -5.65 16.00 13.57
N PRO A 109 -4.37 15.62 13.39
CA PRO A 109 -3.37 15.77 14.44
C PRO A 109 -3.39 17.22 14.93
N ARG A 110 -3.44 17.43 16.25
CA ARG A 110 -3.33 18.78 16.80
C ARG A 110 -1.97 19.33 16.39
N ALA A 111 -1.97 20.39 15.59
CA ALA A 111 -0.75 21.13 15.31
C ALA A 111 -0.12 21.53 16.66
N LEU A 112 1.15 21.20 16.85
CA LEU A 112 1.93 21.85 17.90
C LEU A 112 2.02 23.33 17.51
N GLU A 113 1.19 24.15 18.15
CA GLU A 113 1.23 25.60 18.04
C GLU A 113 2.63 26.07 18.45
N LEU A 114 3.39 26.58 17.47
CA LEU A 114 4.72 27.17 17.65
C LEU A 114 4.66 28.55 18.34
N ASP A 115 3.64 28.79 19.17
CA ASP A 115 3.34 30.09 19.79
C ASP A 115 3.66 30.14 21.30
N ARG A 116 4.46 29.19 21.81
CA ARG A 116 4.99 29.24 23.20
C ARG A 116 6.49 29.54 23.32
N LEU A 117 7.10 30.10 22.27
CA LEU A 117 8.46 30.63 22.32
C LEU A 117 8.51 32.08 21.80
N ARG A 118 7.77 32.97 22.46
CA ARG A 118 8.07 34.41 22.52
C ARG A 118 7.80 34.94 23.91
#